data_AF-A0A2E4W5K8-F1
#
_entry.id   AF-A0A2E4W5K8-F1
#
_cell.length_a   1.000
_cell.length_b   1.000
_cell.length_c   1.000
_cell.angle_alpha   90.00
_cell.angle_beta   90.00
_cell.angle_gamma   90.00
#
_symmetry.space_group_name_H-M   'P 1'
#
loop_
_entity.id
_entity.type
_entity.pdbx_description
1 polymer ?
#
loop_
_entity_poly.entity_id
_entity_poly.type
_entity_poly.pdbx_seq_one_letter_code
_entity_poly.pdbx_strand_id
1 'polypeptide(L)'
;MPIEASSFPEEVQMAFFMHSYISDRWDGMNGVYLGKDWIESDQLFKMYEIENPKEILYFMKLYDGLVAKQRYEVGERKRKTAERQSSNAGKTYTHNVRG
;
A
#
# COMPACT_ATOMS: atom_id res chain seq x y z
N MET A 1 5.65 -17.17 -14.64
CA MET A 1 6.01 -17.47 -13.24
C MET A 1 6.09 -16.13 -12.51
N PRO A 2 5.53 -15.94 -11.30
CA PRO A 2 5.78 -14.72 -10.53
C PRO A 2 7.28 -14.55 -10.34
N ILE A 3 7.79 -13.32 -10.42
CA ILE A 3 9.22 -13.06 -10.16
C ILE A 3 9.43 -13.22 -8.65
N GLU A 4 10.30 -14.14 -8.26
CA GLU A 4 10.67 -14.31 -6.85
C GLU A 4 11.63 -13.20 -6.42
N ALA A 5 11.61 -12.83 -5.14
CA ALA A 5 12.53 -11.82 -4.60
C ALA A 5 14.00 -12.19 -4.89
N SER A 6 14.34 -13.47 -4.79
CA SER A 6 15.66 -14.03 -5.14
C SER A 6 16.18 -13.71 -6.54
N SER A 7 15.31 -13.29 -7.46
CA SER A 7 15.67 -12.93 -8.84
C SER A 7 16.23 -11.50 -8.98
N PHE A 8 16.16 -10.68 -7.93
CA PHE A 8 16.65 -9.31 -7.92
C PHE A 8 18.08 -9.20 -7.36
N PRO A 9 18.80 -8.08 -7.58
CA PRO A 9 20.04 -7.79 -6.86
C PRO A 9 19.85 -7.82 -5.33
N GLU A 10 20.90 -8.15 -4.59
CA GLU A 10 20.86 -8.36 -3.15
C GLU A 10 20.31 -7.14 -2.40
N GLU A 11 20.65 -5.94 -2.85
CA GLU A 11 20.20 -4.67 -2.28
C GLU A 11 18.69 -4.49 -2.43
N VAL A 12 18.14 -4.91 -3.55
CA VAL A 12 16.69 -4.86 -3.83
C VAL A 12 15.96 -5.92 -3.00
N GLN A 13 16.55 -7.10 -2.87
CA GLN A 13 16.02 -8.16 -2.00
C GLN A 13 15.94 -7.69 -0.55
N MET A 14 17.04 -7.14 -0.05
CA MET A 14 17.14 -6.61 1.30
C MET A 14 16.17 -5.44 1.49
N ALA A 15 16.01 -4.56 0.50
CA ALA A 15 15.01 -3.50 0.55
C ALA A 15 13.58 -4.04 0.71
N PHE A 16 13.20 -5.10 -0.02
CA PHE A 16 11.87 -5.72 0.17
C PHE A 16 11.72 -6.35 1.55
N PHE A 17 12.76 -7.04 2.03
CA PHE A 17 12.79 -7.63 3.37
C PHE A 17 12.62 -6.55 4.45
N MET A 18 13.45 -5.51 4.44
CA MET A 18 13.40 -4.40 5.40
C MET A 18 12.07 -3.63 5.33
N HIS A 19 11.54 -3.38 4.12
CA HIS A 19 10.25 -2.71 3.93
C HIS A 19 9.09 -3.49 4.56
N SER A 20 9.18 -4.82 4.58
CA SER A 20 8.15 -5.69 5.17
C SER A 20 8.04 -5.56 6.70
N TYR A 21 9.13 -5.21 7.39
CA TYR A 21 9.12 -4.99 8.85
C TYR A 21 8.52 -3.65 9.24
N ILE A 22 8.56 -2.66 8.35
CA ILE A 22 8.09 -1.33 8.68
C ILE A 22 6.56 -1.30 8.69
N SER A 23 5.99 -0.72 9.74
CA SER A 23 4.55 -0.58 9.88
C SER A 23 3.95 0.33 8.81
N ASP A 24 2.77 -0.05 8.31
CA ASP A 24 1.96 0.76 7.40
C ASP A 24 1.22 1.86 8.18
N ARG A 25 1.16 3.07 7.64
CA ARG A 25 0.29 4.15 8.12
C ARG A 25 -0.97 4.25 7.25
N TRP A 26 -2.11 4.38 7.91
CA TRP A 26 -3.41 4.52 7.28
C TRP A 26 -4.16 5.70 7.89
N ASP A 27 -4.89 6.46 7.07
CA ASP A 27 -5.87 7.43 7.54
C ASP A 27 -7.08 6.68 8.11
N GLY A 28 -7.31 6.82 9.42
CA GLY A 28 -8.38 6.13 10.13
C GLY A 28 -9.79 6.52 9.71
N MET A 29 -9.99 7.73 9.15
CA MET A 29 -11.33 8.17 8.74
C MET A 29 -11.73 7.60 7.37
N ASN A 30 -10.81 7.64 6.41
CA ASN A 30 -11.13 7.31 5.01
C ASN A 30 -10.44 6.02 4.52
N GLY A 31 -9.66 5.35 5.36
CA GLY A 31 -8.93 4.13 5.01
C GLY A 31 -7.86 4.35 3.92
N VAL A 32 -7.38 5.58 3.76
CA VAL A 32 -6.37 5.92 2.74
C VAL A 32 -5.00 5.48 3.25
N TYR A 33 -4.27 4.72 2.44
CA TYR A 33 -2.89 4.37 2.75
C TYR A 33 -1.98 5.60 2.65
N LEU A 34 -1.21 5.86 3.71
CA LEU A 34 -0.34 7.05 3.83
C LEU A 34 1.14 6.72 3.64
N GLY A 35 1.49 5.47 3.33
CA GLY A 35 2.87 5.01 3.24
C GLY A 35 3.33 4.30 4.51
N LYS A 36 4.63 4.04 4.58
CA LYS A 36 5.29 3.41 5.74
C LYS A 36 5.65 4.40 6.85
N ASP A 37 5.78 3.90 8.09
CA ASP A 37 6.34 4.64 9.22
C ASP A 37 7.87 4.54 9.28
N TRP A 38 8.56 5.58 8.82
CA TRP A 38 10.01 5.54 8.69
C TRP A 38 10.79 5.77 9.99
N ILE A 39 10.12 6.05 11.11
CA ILE A 39 10.79 6.35 12.40
C ILE A 39 11.71 5.19 12.82
N GLU A 40 11.28 3.95 12.58
CA GLU A 40 12.00 2.74 13.01
C GLU A 40 13.11 2.30 12.02
N SER A 41 13.21 2.94 10.85
CA SER A 41 14.10 2.50 9.77
C SER A 41 15.59 2.50 10.15
N ASP A 42 16.03 3.53 10.89
CA ASP A 42 17.42 3.64 11.35
C ASP A 42 17.77 2.55 12.38
N GLN A 43 16.86 2.23 13.31
CA GLN A 43 17.07 1.16 14.27
C GLN A 43 17.13 -0.21 13.58
N LEU A 44 16.27 -0.42 12.57
CA LEU A 44 16.28 -1.63 11.77
C LEU A 44 17.60 -1.78 10.99
N PHE A 45 18.11 -0.72 10.34
CA PHE A 45 19.39 -0.78 9.64
C PHE A 45 20.57 -1.10 10.56
N LYS A 46 20.56 -0.57 11.79
CA LYS A 46 21.59 -0.88 12.80
C LYS A 46 21.49 -2.32 13.28
N MET A 47 20.28 -2.82 13.53
CA MET A 47 20.06 -4.18 14.05
C MET A 47 20.48 -5.26 13.05
N TYR A 48 20.26 -5.02 11.77
CA TYR A 48 20.64 -5.95 10.69
C TYR A 48 22.01 -5.62 10.07
N GLU A 49 22.77 -4.71 10.67
CA GLU A 49 24.14 -4.34 10.26
C GLU A 49 24.25 -4.01 8.75
N ILE A 50 23.31 -3.24 8.23
CA ILE A 50 23.22 -2.93 6.80
C ILE A 50 24.44 -2.10 6.35
N GLU A 51 25.17 -2.60 5.36
CA GLU A 51 26.40 -1.97 4.85
C GLU A 51 26.12 -0.71 4.01
N ASN A 52 25.06 -0.73 3.18
CA ASN A 52 24.70 0.32 2.23
C ASN A 52 23.30 0.92 2.51
N PRO A 53 23.03 1.46 3.72
CA PRO A 53 21.67 1.83 4.14
C PRO A 53 21.01 2.90 3.27
N LYS A 54 21.79 3.75 2.59
CA LYS A 54 21.28 4.77 1.67
C LYS A 54 20.63 4.14 0.43
N GLU A 55 21.26 3.12 -0.13
CA GLU A 55 20.78 2.43 -1.34
C GLU A 55 19.58 1.55 -1.01
N ILE A 56 19.65 0.83 0.11
CA ILE A 56 18.51 0.07 0.63
C ILE A 56 17.30 0.99 0.87
N LEU A 57 17.50 2.11 1.57
CA LEU A 57 16.43 3.08 1.79
C LEU A 57 15.87 3.65 0.48
N TYR A 58 16.72 3.90 -0.51
CA TYR A 58 16.29 4.38 -1.83
C TYR A 58 15.35 3.37 -2.50
N PHE A 59 15.73 2.09 -2.57
CA PHE A 59 14.87 1.05 -3.13
C PHE A 59 13.58 0.85 -2.33
N MET A 60 13.64 0.89 -0.99
CA MET A 60 12.46 0.83 -0.14
C MET A 60 11.48 1.97 -0.44
N LYS A 61 11.98 3.19 -0.66
CA LYS A 61 11.15 4.36 -0.98
C LYS A 61 10.53 4.28 -2.37
N LEU A 62 11.28 3.81 -3.36
CA LEU A 62 10.75 3.55 -4.70
C LEU A 62 9.62 2.53 -4.64
N TYR A 63 9.85 1.42 -3.93
CA TYR A 63 8.86 0.37 -3.76
C TYR A 63 7.61 0.88 -3.02
N ASP A 64 7.76 1.62 -1.92
CA ASP A 64 6.63 2.20 -1.18
C ASP A 64 5.79 3.13 -2.06
N GLY A 65 6.42 3.92 -2.94
CA GLY A 65 5.72 4.75 -3.91
C GLY A 65 4.84 3.93 -4.88
N LEU A 66 5.35 2.80 -5.38
CA LEU A 66 4.58 1.89 -6.23
C LEU A 66 3.40 1.26 -5.48
N VAL A 67 3.65 0.78 -4.25
CA VAL A 67 2.62 0.21 -3.38
C VAL A 67 1.54 1.25 -3.07
N ALA A 68 1.93 2.47 -2.74
CA ALA A 68 1.00 3.55 -2.42
C ALA A 68 0.10 3.88 -3.61
N LYS A 69 0.69 4.02 -4.80
CA LYS A 69 -0.06 4.25 -6.03
C LYS A 69 -1.06 3.12 -6.30
N GLN A 70 -0.62 1.87 -6.23
CA GLN A 70 -1.48 0.71 -6.46
C GLN A 70 -2.65 0.65 -5.47
N ARG A 71 -2.37 0.86 -4.17
CA ARG A 71 -3.40 0.86 -3.12
C ARG A 71 -4.41 1.99 -3.32
N TYR A 72 -3.95 3.18 -3.69
CA TYR A 72 -4.82 4.30 -4.03
C TYR A 72 -5.76 3.96 -5.20
N GLU A 73 -5.22 3.45 -6.31
CA GLU A 73 -6.01 3.07 -7.48
C GLU A 73 -7.06 1.99 -7.17
N VAL A 74 -6.70 1.01 -6.34
CA VAL A 74 -7.63 -0.02 -5.86
C VAL A 74 -8.72 0.58 -4.98
N GLY A 75 -8.37 1.48 -4.06
CA GLY A 75 -9.32 2.20 -3.20
C GLY A 75 -10.34 3.00 -4.02
N GLU A 76 -9.86 3.78 -4.99
CA GLU A 76 -10.71 4.54 -5.91
C GLU A 76 -11.65 3.65 -6.72
N ARG A 77 -11.16 2.50 -7.20
CA ARG A 77 -11.98 1.53 -7.94
C ARG A 77 -13.08 0.95 -7.06
N LYS A 78 -12.77 0.63 -5.81
CA LYS A 78 -13.76 0.14 -4.83
C LYS A 78 -14.82 1.21 -4.55
N ARG A 79 -14.41 2.47 -4.33
CA ARG A 79 -15.32 3.59 -4.08
C ARG A 79 -16.31 3.80 -5.24
N LYS A 80 -15.80 3.88 -6.47
CA LYS A 80 -16.63 4.04 -7.69
C LYS A 80 -17.61 2.87 -7.88
N THR A 81 -17.21 1.65 -7.51
CA THR A 81 -18.09 0.48 -7.60
C THR A 81 -19.19 0.53 -6.54
N ALA A 82 -18.86 0.92 -5.30
CA ALA A 82 -19.83 1.10 -4.23
C ALA A 82 -20.85 2.20 -4.53
N GLU A 83 -20.43 3.34 -5.10
CA GLU A 83 -21.32 4.42 -5.54
C GLU A 83 -22.30 3.98 -6.64
N ARG A 84 -21.83 3.15 -7.58
CA ARG A 84 -22.70 2.57 -8.63
C ARG A 84 -23.73 1.60 -8.04
N GLN A 85 -23.34 0.81 -7.05
CA GLN A 85 -24.26 -0.13 -6.39
C GLN A 85 -25.30 0.60 -5.53
N SER A 86 -24.89 1.62 -4.76
CA SER A 86 -25.81 2.40 -3.91
C SER A 86 -26.83 3.20 -4.72
N SER A 87 -26.39 3.82 -5.84
CA SER A 87 -27.29 4.54 -6.75
C SER A 87 -28.29 3.62 -7.46
N ASN A 88 -27.94 2.37 -7.75
CA ASN A 88 -28.88 1.38 -8.29
C ASN A 88 -29.85 0.83 -7.23
N ALA A 89 -29.41 0.68 -5.98
CA ALA A 89 -30.28 0.30 -4.87
C ALA A 89 -31.38 1.35 -4.63
N GLY A 90 -31.04 2.65 -4.65
CA GLY A 90 -32.00 3.74 -4.47
C GLY A 90 -33.11 3.81 -5.53
N LYS A 91 -32.83 3.43 -6.78
CA LYS A 91 -33.82 3.38 -7.87
C LYS A 91 -34.84 2.24 -7.75
N THR A 92 -34.53 1.21 -6.96
CA THR A 92 -35.41 0.05 -6.78
C THR A 92 -36.51 0.33 -5.75
N TYR A 93 -36.23 1.18 -4.74
CA TYR A 93 -37.20 1.53 -3.69
C TYR A 93 -38.20 2.61 -4.09
N THR A 94 -37.90 3.44 -5.09
CA THR A 94 -38.79 4.54 -5.52
C THR A 94 -39.92 4.08 -6.45
N HIS A 95 -39.94 2.82 -6.90
CA HIS A 95 -40.94 2.31 -7.85
C HIS A 95 -42.12 1.56 -7.22
N ASN A 96 -42.19 1.45 -5.88
CA ASN A 96 -43.23 0.66 -5.18
C ASN A 96 -44.13 1.47 -4.22
N VAL A 97 -44.22 2.80 -4.37
CA VAL A 97 -45.15 3.62 -3.55
C VAL A 97 -46.18 4.32 -4.44
N ARG A 98 -47.13 3.52 -4.95
CA ARG A 98 -48.45 3.99 -5.40
C ARG A 98 -49.48 2.96 -4.97
N GLY A 99 -50.06 3.21 -3.79
CA GLY A 99 -51.30 2.62 -3.28
C GLY A 99 -52.19 3.76 -2.83
#